data_AF-A0A939XHC8-F1
#
_entry.id   AF-A0A939XHC8-F1
#
_cell.length_a   1.000
_cell.length_b   1.000
_cell.length_c   1.000
_cell.angle_alpha   90.00
_cell.angle_beta   90.00
_cell.angle_gamma   90.00
#
_symmetry.space_group_name_H-M   'P 1'
#
loop_
_entity.id
_entity.type
_entity.pdbx_description
1 polymer ?
#
loop_
_entity_poly.entity_id
_entity_poly.type
_entity_poly.pdbx_seq_one_letter_code
_entity_poly.pdbx_strand_id
1 'polypeptide(L)'
;MPHFLPITSAELESLGWDMVDIIIVSGDCYIDHPSFGTAVIGRVLEAEGWRVAIIPQPNWRDDLRDFRKLGAPRLFFGVTSGVMDSMVNHYTAARRLRHDDAYTPGGAFGFRPDYATYVYTRILKQLYPDVPVVIGGIEASMRRLAHYDYWSDTLKPSILIDCPADLLAYGMAERTMVKIAHAYESGATLDELHSIPQVAYRCDADAVPPDAVMLHPFEDCQRSKRCEAENFHVIESESNKIDQRTLAQLYNLPVQGSGFEIQVSGNGSQVTPQHPNLSTYQPINKQSSQPINLSTYQPINNPTTSDQT
;
A
#
# COMPACT_ATOMS: atom_id res chain seq x y z
N MET A 1 -17.05 -3.04 23.83
CA MET A 1 -16.15 -3.49 22.74
C MET A 1 -15.46 -2.26 22.19
N PRO A 2 -14.19 -2.33 21.75
CA PRO A 2 -13.59 -1.24 21.00
C PRO A 2 -14.46 -0.94 19.77
N HIS A 3 -14.66 0.34 19.47
CA HIS A 3 -15.43 0.80 18.32
C HIS A 3 -14.58 0.64 17.05
N PHE A 4 -15.12 0.02 15.98
CA PHE A 4 -14.43 -0.15 14.69
C PHE A 4 -14.14 1.21 14.01
N LEU A 5 -13.07 1.32 13.21
CA LEU A 5 -12.90 2.49 12.35
C LEU A 5 -14.06 2.54 11.33
N PRO A 6 -14.61 3.74 11.02
CA PRO A 6 -15.73 3.86 10.10
C PRO A 6 -15.35 3.43 8.67
N ILE A 7 -16.29 2.77 7.99
CA ILE A 7 -16.14 2.32 6.60
C ILE A 7 -17.30 2.78 5.68
N THR A 8 -18.29 3.46 6.26
CA THR A 8 -19.49 3.98 5.57
C THR A 8 -19.77 5.44 5.94
N SER A 9 -20.47 6.15 5.06
CA SER A 9 -20.90 7.54 5.29
C SER A 9 -21.85 7.65 6.50
N ALA A 10 -22.71 6.66 6.72
CA ALA A 10 -23.63 6.64 7.86
C ALA A 10 -22.87 6.53 9.21
N GLU A 11 -21.77 5.78 9.26
CA GLU A 11 -20.92 5.74 10.45
C GLU A 11 -20.24 7.11 10.68
N LEU A 12 -19.78 7.78 9.62
CA LEU A 12 -19.23 9.15 9.73
C LEU A 12 -20.27 10.14 10.28
N GLU A 13 -21.50 10.11 9.76
CA GLU A 13 -22.61 10.92 10.26
C GLU A 13 -22.91 10.64 11.74
N SER A 14 -22.90 9.37 12.15
CA SER A 14 -23.12 8.98 13.55
C SER A 14 -22.02 9.47 14.49
N LEU A 15 -20.80 9.62 13.98
CA LEU A 15 -19.65 10.19 14.69
C LEU A 15 -19.62 11.72 14.63
N GLY A 16 -20.53 12.35 13.87
CA GLY A 16 -20.56 13.79 13.64
C GLY A 16 -19.36 14.29 12.82
N TRP A 17 -18.77 13.43 11.99
CA TRP A 17 -17.63 13.78 11.15
C TRP A 17 -18.12 14.35 9.81
N ASP A 18 -17.81 15.62 9.59
CA ASP A 18 -17.99 16.32 8.32
C ASP A 18 -16.91 15.94 7.29
N MET A 19 -15.74 15.53 7.77
CA MET A 19 -14.59 15.16 6.94
C MET A 19 -13.69 14.16 7.68
N VAL A 20 -13.06 13.28 6.90
CA VAL A 20 -12.04 12.31 7.35
C VAL A 20 -10.66 12.91 7.11
N ASP A 21 -9.72 12.73 8.04
CA ASP A 21 -8.35 13.22 7.86
C ASP A 21 -7.55 12.30 6.92
N ILE A 22 -7.67 10.99 7.14
CA ILE A 22 -6.91 9.96 6.42
C ILE A 22 -7.86 8.80 6.07
N ILE A 23 -7.87 8.43 4.79
CA ILE A 23 -8.64 7.26 4.32
C ILE A 23 -7.67 6.18 3.88
N ILE A 24 -7.78 4.98 4.46
CA ILE A 24 -6.97 3.82 4.06
C ILE A 24 -7.78 2.90 3.15
N VAL A 25 -7.34 2.72 1.91
CA VAL A 25 -7.90 1.77 0.95
C VAL A 25 -7.14 0.45 1.03
N SER A 26 -7.86 -0.66 1.25
CA SER A 26 -7.26 -1.99 1.42
C SER A 26 -7.80 -3.01 0.43
N GLY A 27 -6.94 -3.92 -0.02
CA GLY A 27 -7.35 -5.12 -0.77
C GLY A 27 -7.95 -6.24 0.07
N ASP A 28 -7.84 -6.16 1.40
CA ASP A 28 -8.50 -7.07 2.34
C ASP A 28 -9.82 -6.49 2.83
N CYS A 29 -10.71 -7.37 3.31
CA CYS A 29 -11.81 -6.94 4.17
C CYS A 29 -11.27 -6.30 5.46
N TYR A 30 -12.09 -5.46 6.09
CA TYR A 30 -11.67 -4.82 7.34
C TYR A 30 -11.80 -5.79 8.52
N ILE A 31 -10.66 -6.27 8.99
CA ILE A 31 -10.51 -7.03 10.23
C ILE A 31 -9.67 -6.19 11.18
N ASP A 32 -10.28 -5.75 12.28
CA ASP A 32 -9.63 -4.90 13.28
C ASP A 32 -8.81 -5.75 14.26
N HIS A 33 -7.68 -6.27 13.79
CA HIS A 33 -6.81 -7.16 14.54
C HIS A 33 -5.33 -6.81 14.28
N PRO A 34 -4.43 -6.91 15.29
CA PRO A 34 -3.02 -6.53 15.15
C PRO A 34 -2.21 -7.33 14.11
N SER A 35 -2.76 -8.43 13.58
CA SER A 35 -2.15 -9.15 12.45
C SER A 35 -2.42 -8.52 11.09
N PHE A 36 -3.25 -7.47 11.02
CA PHE A 36 -3.60 -6.77 9.80
C PHE A 36 -2.97 -5.38 9.80
N GLY A 37 -2.04 -5.14 8.86
CA GLY A 37 -1.33 -3.87 8.77
C GLY A 37 -2.26 -2.66 8.65
N THR A 38 -3.35 -2.78 7.87
CA THR A 38 -4.39 -1.73 7.76
C THR A 38 -4.98 -1.35 9.12
N ALA A 39 -5.28 -2.34 9.98
CA ALA A 39 -5.82 -2.07 11.32
C ALA A 39 -4.77 -1.43 12.23
N VAL A 40 -3.53 -1.94 12.22
CA VAL A 40 -2.43 -1.36 13.00
C VAL A 40 -2.19 0.09 12.63
N ILE A 41 -2.00 0.39 11.34
CA ILE A 41 -1.78 1.76 10.86
C ILE A 41 -2.99 2.64 11.17
N GLY A 42 -4.21 2.16 10.92
CA GLY A 42 -5.42 2.93 11.20
C GLY A 42 -5.56 3.29 12.68
N ARG A 43 -5.30 2.35 13.59
CA ARG A 43 -5.37 2.57 15.04
C ARG A 43 -4.24 3.43 15.58
N VAL A 44 -3.04 3.30 15.03
CA VAL A 44 -1.92 4.17 15.41
C VAL A 44 -2.23 5.62 15.03
N LEU A 45 -2.74 5.87 13.81
CA LEU A 45 -3.13 7.21 13.38
C LEU A 45 -4.34 7.74 14.18
N GLU A 46 -5.34 6.92 14.46
CA GLU A 46 -6.48 7.30 15.32
C GLU A 46 -6.01 7.67 16.74
N ALA A 47 -5.04 6.93 17.30
CA ALA A 47 -4.51 7.19 18.63
C ALA A 47 -3.75 8.53 18.73
N GLU A 48 -3.20 9.02 17.62
CA GLU A 48 -2.60 10.36 17.51
C GLU A 48 -3.67 11.48 17.37
N GLY A 49 -4.95 11.12 17.22
CA GLY A 49 -6.08 12.04 17.22
C GLY A 49 -6.69 12.35 15.86
N TRP A 50 -6.21 11.71 14.77
CA TRP A 50 -6.79 11.88 13.45
C TRP A 50 -8.08 11.08 13.27
N ARG A 51 -9.00 11.65 12.47
CA ARG A 51 -10.18 10.96 11.98
C ARG A 51 -9.78 10.02 10.85
N VAL A 52 -9.73 8.73 11.14
CA VAL A 52 -9.31 7.69 10.18
C VAL A 52 -10.50 6.86 9.75
N ALA A 53 -10.61 6.61 8.44
CA ALA A 53 -11.61 5.70 7.89
C ALA A 53 -10.95 4.66 6.97
N ILE A 54 -11.63 3.53 6.77
CA ILE A 54 -11.13 2.45 5.91
C ILE A 54 -12.11 2.20 4.76
N ILE A 55 -11.58 2.03 3.55
CA ILE A 55 -12.32 1.51 2.41
C ILE A 55 -11.80 0.10 2.12
N PRO A 56 -12.45 -0.96 2.66
CA PRO A 56 -12.04 -2.32 2.42
C PRO A 56 -12.63 -2.83 1.09
N GLN A 57 -11.80 -3.45 0.25
CA GLN A 57 -12.20 -4.12 -0.99
C GLN A 57 -13.15 -3.30 -1.87
N PRO A 58 -12.80 -2.04 -2.22
CA PRO A 58 -13.67 -1.25 -3.06
C PRO A 58 -13.82 -1.88 -4.44
N ASN A 59 -15.04 -1.87 -4.98
CA ASN A 59 -15.27 -2.33 -6.33
C ASN A 59 -14.65 -1.37 -7.36
N TRP A 60 -13.70 -1.86 -8.14
CA TRP A 60 -12.97 -1.08 -9.16
C TRP A 60 -13.55 -1.25 -10.57
N ARG A 61 -14.61 -2.06 -10.73
CA ARG A 61 -15.20 -2.42 -12.02
C ARG A 61 -16.51 -1.70 -12.31
N ASP A 62 -17.12 -1.04 -11.32
CA ASP A 62 -18.42 -0.38 -11.45
C ASP A 62 -18.29 1.13 -11.61
N ASP A 63 -19.27 1.88 -11.11
CA ASP A 63 -19.31 3.33 -11.12
C ASP A 63 -18.29 3.97 -10.16
N LEU A 64 -17.49 3.18 -9.43
CA LEU A 64 -16.49 3.62 -8.44
C LEU A 64 -17.11 4.34 -7.24
N ARG A 65 -18.37 4.05 -6.90
CA ARG A 65 -19.04 4.60 -5.70
C ARG A 65 -18.29 4.29 -4.41
N ASP A 66 -17.65 3.12 -4.31
CA ASP A 66 -16.90 2.73 -3.11
C ASP A 66 -15.72 3.65 -2.84
N PHE A 67 -15.11 4.20 -3.89
CA PHE A 67 -14.02 5.18 -3.78
C PHE A 67 -14.52 6.60 -3.47
N ARG A 68 -15.81 6.89 -3.70
CA ARG A 68 -16.41 8.22 -3.47
C ARG A 68 -17.18 8.35 -2.17
N LYS A 69 -17.66 7.24 -1.59
CA LYS A 69 -18.62 7.23 -0.48
C LYS A 69 -18.17 8.01 0.76
N LEU A 70 -16.85 8.10 1.01
CA LEU A 70 -16.31 8.84 2.17
C LEU A 70 -15.78 10.23 1.82
N GLY A 71 -15.89 10.65 0.55
CA GLY A 71 -15.34 11.92 0.07
C GLY A 71 -13.81 11.94 -0.03
N ALA A 72 -13.25 13.13 -0.18
CA ALA A 72 -11.81 13.36 -0.14
C ALA A 72 -11.32 13.48 1.32
N PRO A 73 -10.20 12.85 1.69
CA PRO A 73 -9.58 13.06 2.99
C PRO A 73 -8.90 14.42 3.04
N ARG A 74 -8.79 15.01 4.24
CA ARG A 74 -8.10 16.28 4.46
C ARG A 74 -6.59 16.17 4.19
N LEU A 75 -5.95 15.07 4.58
CA LEU A 75 -4.51 14.90 4.53
C LEU A 75 -4.08 14.06 3.33
N PHE A 76 -4.43 12.77 3.30
CA PHE A 76 -4.02 11.86 2.23
C PHE A 76 -4.82 10.56 2.20
N PHE A 77 -4.73 9.84 1.09
CA PHE A 77 -5.13 8.43 0.99
C PHE A 77 -3.94 7.51 1.29
N GLY A 78 -4.12 6.53 2.17
CA GLY A 78 -3.22 5.39 2.31
C GLY A 78 -3.71 4.22 1.45
N VAL A 79 -2.84 3.53 0.72
CA VAL A 79 -3.23 2.40 -0.14
C VAL A 79 -2.36 1.17 0.10
N THR A 80 -3.00 0.01 0.26
CA THR A 80 -2.33 -1.28 0.40
C THR A 80 -3.09 -2.39 -0.32
N SER A 81 -2.39 -3.40 -0.84
CA SER A 81 -2.99 -4.63 -1.36
C SER A 81 -3.58 -5.52 -0.26
N GLY A 82 -3.33 -5.21 1.01
CA GLY A 82 -3.69 -6.03 2.17
C GLY A 82 -2.49 -6.75 2.78
N VAL A 83 -2.75 -7.82 3.53
CA VAL A 83 -1.75 -8.66 4.20
C VAL A 83 -0.98 -9.58 3.26
N MET A 84 -1.40 -9.66 2.00
CA MET A 84 -0.73 -10.43 0.97
C MET A 84 -0.67 -9.64 -0.34
N ASP A 85 0.34 -9.93 -1.14
CA ASP A 85 0.42 -9.49 -2.53
C ASP A 85 -0.82 -9.93 -3.31
N SER A 86 -1.39 -9.03 -4.11
CA SER A 86 -2.67 -9.27 -4.81
C SER A 86 -2.58 -10.39 -5.84
N MET A 87 -1.43 -10.52 -6.51
CA MET A 87 -1.20 -11.58 -7.47
C MET A 87 -1.01 -12.93 -6.77
N VAL A 88 -0.27 -12.96 -5.67
CA VAL A 88 -0.15 -14.17 -4.84
C VAL A 88 -1.50 -14.54 -4.23
N ASN A 89 -2.42 -13.60 -3.99
CA ASN A 89 -3.79 -13.90 -3.57
C ASN A 89 -4.57 -14.62 -4.66
N HIS A 90 -4.63 -14.04 -5.85
CA HIS A 90 -5.41 -14.57 -6.95
C HIS A 90 -4.83 -15.82 -7.59
N TYR A 91 -3.53 -16.05 -7.51
CA TYR A 91 -2.88 -17.12 -8.23
C TYR A 91 -2.01 -18.00 -7.32
N THR A 92 -2.01 -19.29 -7.61
CA THR A 92 -1.03 -20.23 -7.07
C THR A 92 0.36 -19.97 -7.65
N ALA A 93 1.41 -20.49 -7.00
CA ALA A 93 2.78 -20.42 -7.51
C ALA A 93 2.93 -21.04 -8.92
N ALA A 94 2.03 -21.94 -9.32
CA ALA A 94 1.97 -22.51 -10.67
C ALA A 94 1.12 -21.68 -11.65
N ARG A 95 0.83 -20.41 -11.32
CA ARG A 95 0.00 -19.47 -12.09
C ARG A 95 -1.43 -19.93 -12.38
N ARG A 96 -1.98 -20.82 -11.55
CA ARG A 96 -3.41 -21.19 -11.61
C ARG A 96 -4.22 -20.24 -10.75
N LEU A 97 -5.38 -19.80 -11.25
CA LEU A 97 -6.33 -18.99 -10.51
C LEU A 97 -6.81 -19.72 -9.25
N ARG A 98 -6.90 -19.00 -8.13
CA ARG A 98 -7.57 -19.43 -6.91
C ARG A 98 -9.04 -19.08 -6.97
N HIS A 99 -9.86 -19.93 -6.38
CA HIS A 99 -11.32 -19.75 -6.33
C HIS A 99 -11.81 -19.38 -4.92
N ASP A 100 -10.87 -19.06 -4.04
CA ASP A 100 -11.06 -18.64 -2.67
C ASP A 100 -10.10 -17.50 -2.29
N ASP A 101 -10.56 -16.60 -1.42
CA ASP A 101 -9.73 -15.56 -0.81
C ASP A 101 -9.96 -15.53 0.71
N ALA A 102 -8.95 -15.94 1.48
CA ALA A 102 -9.00 -16.01 2.94
C ALA A 102 -9.25 -14.65 3.62
N TYR A 103 -9.04 -13.54 2.90
CA TYR A 103 -9.19 -12.18 3.40
C TYR A 103 -10.43 -11.47 2.86
N THR A 104 -11.35 -12.22 2.26
CA THR A 104 -12.66 -11.74 1.81
C THR A 104 -13.77 -12.38 2.66
N PRO A 105 -14.86 -11.67 3.00
CA PRO A 105 -15.96 -12.26 3.78
C PRO A 105 -16.54 -13.48 3.07
N GLY A 106 -16.69 -14.58 3.80
CA GLY A 106 -17.18 -15.84 3.25
C GLY A 106 -16.19 -16.57 2.32
N GLY A 107 -14.94 -16.11 2.21
CA GLY A 107 -13.93 -16.74 1.37
C GLY A 107 -14.11 -16.50 -0.13
N ALA A 108 -14.97 -15.55 -0.52
CA ALA A 108 -15.31 -15.33 -1.92
C ALA A 108 -14.12 -14.78 -2.72
N PHE A 109 -13.95 -15.24 -3.96
CA PHE A 109 -12.90 -14.74 -4.85
C PHE A 109 -13.34 -13.49 -5.63
N GLY A 110 -12.38 -12.71 -6.12
CA GLY A 110 -12.62 -11.66 -7.11
C GLY A 110 -13.03 -10.29 -6.57
N PHE A 111 -12.84 -10.05 -5.26
CA PHE A 111 -13.06 -8.77 -4.56
C PHE A 111 -11.82 -7.87 -4.52
N ARG A 112 -10.69 -8.33 -5.06
CA ARG A 112 -9.45 -7.56 -5.21
C ARG A 112 -9.05 -7.54 -6.70
N PRO A 113 -8.41 -6.48 -7.22
CA PRO A 113 -7.78 -6.49 -8.53
C PRO A 113 -6.41 -7.17 -8.50
N ASP A 114 -5.96 -7.67 -9.66
CA ASP A 114 -4.53 -7.88 -9.90
C ASP A 114 -3.78 -6.55 -9.79
N TYR A 115 -2.63 -6.55 -9.12
CA TYR A 115 -1.86 -5.33 -8.80
C TYR A 115 -2.71 -4.27 -8.11
N ALA A 116 -3.42 -4.69 -7.05
CA ALA A 116 -4.40 -3.89 -6.32
C ALA A 116 -3.90 -2.50 -5.92
N THR A 117 -2.66 -2.37 -5.43
CA THR A 117 -2.08 -1.08 -5.05
C THR A 117 -2.06 -0.12 -6.24
N TYR A 118 -1.62 -0.59 -7.42
CA TYR A 118 -1.61 0.22 -8.63
C TYR A 118 -3.02 0.61 -9.05
N VAL A 119 -3.94 -0.36 -9.13
CA VAL A 119 -5.32 -0.13 -9.60
C VAL A 119 -6.04 0.89 -8.70
N TYR A 120 -5.96 0.72 -7.38
CA TYR A 120 -6.60 1.61 -6.43
C TYR A 120 -5.98 3.02 -6.48
N THR A 121 -4.65 3.13 -6.52
CA THR A 121 -4.00 4.45 -6.62
C THR A 121 -4.34 5.17 -7.93
N ARG A 122 -4.39 4.47 -9.07
CA ARG A 122 -4.83 5.04 -10.35
C ARG A 122 -6.24 5.62 -10.26
N ILE A 123 -7.17 4.87 -9.67
CA ILE A 123 -8.56 5.31 -9.49
C ILE A 123 -8.61 6.54 -8.59
N LEU A 124 -7.94 6.51 -7.44
CA LEU A 124 -7.90 7.64 -6.51
C LEU A 124 -7.34 8.89 -7.16
N LYS A 125 -6.24 8.81 -7.90
CA LYS A 125 -5.67 9.95 -8.64
C LYS A 125 -6.54 10.45 -9.80
N GLN A 126 -7.43 9.61 -10.35
CA GLN A 126 -8.42 10.08 -11.33
C GLN A 126 -9.57 10.84 -10.67
N LEU A 127 -10.01 10.40 -9.49
CA LEU A 127 -11.13 11.01 -8.77
C LEU A 127 -10.72 12.24 -7.95
N TYR A 128 -9.51 12.20 -7.41
CA TYR A 128 -8.96 13.16 -6.46
C TYR A 128 -7.51 13.49 -6.85
N PRO A 129 -7.27 14.14 -8.00
CA PRO A 129 -5.92 14.36 -8.54
C PRO A 129 -5.02 15.14 -7.58
N ASP A 130 -5.58 16.08 -6.83
CA ASP A 130 -4.86 16.96 -5.91
C ASP A 130 -4.62 16.35 -4.52
N VAL A 131 -5.24 15.21 -4.21
CA VAL A 131 -5.08 14.57 -2.90
C VAL A 131 -3.82 13.68 -2.93
N PRO A 132 -2.93 13.80 -1.94
CA PRO A 132 -1.77 12.92 -1.84
C PRO A 132 -2.17 11.46 -1.64
N VAL A 133 -1.43 10.55 -2.25
CA VAL A 133 -1.59 9.10 -2.13
C VAL A 133 -0.27 8.48 -1.68
N VAL A 134 -0.31 7.90 -0.48
CA VAL A 134 0.79 7.16 0.14
C VAL A 134 0.54 5.67 -0.02
N ILE A 135 1.39 4.97 -0.78
CA ILE A 135 1.27 3.53 -0.99
C ILE A 135 2.14 2.76 0.02
N GLY A 136 1.72 1.56 0.41
CA GLY A 136 2.47 0.74 1.35
C GLY A 136 2.04 -0.72 1.35
N GLY A 137 2.42 -1.45 2.39
CA GLY A 137 2.16 -2.88 2.52
C GLY A 137 3.15 -3.73 1.70
N ILE A 138 2.92 -5.05 1.70
CA ILE A 138 3.85 -6.03 1.11
C ILE A 138 4.04 -5.77 -0.38
N GLU A 139 2.95 -5.58 -1.11
CA GLU A 139 2.96 -5.40 -2.57
C GLU A 139 3.75 -4.15 -3.00
N ALA A 140 3.57 -3.01 -2.32
CA ALA A 140 4.34 -1.80 -2.63
C ALA A 140 5.80 -1.94 -2.18
N SER A 141 6.03 -2.40 -0.94
CA SER A 141 7.36 -2.49 -0.34
C SER A 141 8.31 -3.36 -1.16
N MET A 142 7.83 -4.51 -1.64
CA MET A 142 8.62 -5.43 -2.47
C MET A 142 8.92 -4.87 -3.88
N ARG A 143 8.15 -3.87 -4.32
CA ARG A 143 8.27 -3.23 -5.64
C ARG A 143 8.84 -1.81 -5.57
N ARG A 144 9.41 -1.41 -4.44
CA ARG A 144 9.91 -0.02 -4.22
C ARG A 144 11.12 0.35 -5.08
N LEU A 145 11.88 -0.63 -5.56
CA LEU A 145 12.98 -0.48 -6.50
C LEU A 145 12.74 -1.42 -7.70
N ALA A 146 13.68 -1.50 -8.64
CA ALA A 146 13.62 -2.50 -9.69
C ALA A 146 13.41 -3.89 -9.09
N HIS A 147 12.52 -4.65 -9.71
CA HIS A 147 12.13 -5.96 -9.18
C HIS A 147 11.77 -6.88 -10.33
N TYR A 148 12.05 -8.16 -10.15
CA TYR A 148 11.58 -9.17 -11.07
C TYR A 148 10.12 -9.52 -10.78
N ASP A 149 9.24 -9.26 -11.74
CA ASP A 149 7.83 -9.62 -11.65
C ASP A 149 7.63 -11.05 -12.19
N TYR A 150 7.38 -11.98 -11.26
CA TYR A 150 7.19 -13.39 -11.58
C TYR A 150 6.02 -13.63 -12.54
N TRP A 151 4.98 -12.80 -12.52
CA TRP A 151 3.75 -13.03 -13.28
C TRP A 151 3.92 -12.72 -14.75
N SER A 152 4.56 -11.59 -15.06
CA SER A 152 4.89 -11.19 -16.43
C SER A 152 6.22 -11.77 -16.92
N ASP A 153 7.02 -12.41 -16.07
CA ASP A 153 8.36 -12.92 -16.39
C ASP A 153 9.28 -11.82 -16.94
N THR A 154 9.24 -10.64 -16.32
CA THR A 154 10.03 -9.49 -16.74
C THR A 154 10.61 -8.73 -15.55
N LEU A 155 11.76 -8.10 -15.76
CA LEU A 155 12.26 -7.10 -14.83
C LEU A 155 11.44 -5.81 -15.00
N LYS A 156 10.81 -5.37 -13.92
CA LYS A 156 9.99 -4.16 -13.86
C LYS A 156 10.75 -3.04 -13.15
N PRO A 157 10.52 -1.78 -13.54
CA PRO A 157 10.97 -0.67 -12.73
C PRO A 157 10.25 -0.66 -11.38
N SER A 158 10.64 0.23 -10.47
CA SER A 158 9.86 0.45 -9.26
C SER A 158 8.40 0.77 -9.56
N ILE A 159 7.51 0.36 -8.67
CA ILE A 159 6.09 0.74 -8.70
C ILE A 159 5.88 2.25 -8.78
N LEU A 160 6.77 3.05 -8.19
CA LEU A 160 6.66 4.52 -8.20
C LEU A 160 6.86 5.14 -9.59
N ILE A 161 7.46 4.41 -10.54
CA ILE A 161 7.57 4.88 -11.93
C ILE A 161 6.19 4.88 -12.60
N ASP A 162 5.49 3.75 -12.54
CA ASP A 162 4.25 3.55 -13.30
C ASP A 162 3.00 3.96 -12.51
N CYS A 163 3.04 3.82 -11.17
CA CYS A 163 1.97 4.19 -10.27
C CYS A 163 2.01 5.68 -9.95
N PRO A 164 0.92 6.45 -10.08
CA PRO A 164 0.90 7.87 -9.75
C PRO A 164 0.79 8.12 -8.24
N ALA A 165 1.45 7.31 -7.42
CA ALA A 165 1.59 7.58 -6.00
C ALA A 165 2.59 8.72 -5.79
N ASP A 166 2.40 9.49 -4.72
CA ASP A 166 3.29 10.58 -4.36
C ASP A 166 4.44 10.06 -3.48
N LEU A 167 4.15 9.10 -2.60
CA LEU A 167 5.11 8.55 -1.64
C LEU A 167 4.84 7.06 -1.41
N LEU A 168 5.88 6.29 -1.13
CA LEU A 168 5.78 4.90 -0.68
C LEU A 168 6.34 4.78 0.73
N ALA A 169 5.59 4.21 1.66
CA ALA A 169 6.10 3.84 2.99
C ALA A 169 6.35 2.33 3.05
N TYR A 170 7.52 1.90 3.52
CA TYR A 170 7.92 0.48 3.51
C TYR A 170 8.36 -0.05 4.87
N GLY A 171 8.30 -1.38 5.03
CA GLY A 171 8.65 -2.06 6.27
C GLY A 171 7.60 -1.82 7.38
N MET A 172 8.07 -1.74 8.62
CA MET A 172 7.24 -1.40 9.79
C MET A 172 6.98 0.10 9.81
N ALA A 173 5.95 0.53 9.08
CA ALA A 173 5.71 1.93 8.76
C ALA A 173 4.86 2.67 9.79
N GLU A 174 4.48 2.09 10.94
CA GLU A 174 3.58 2.74 11.91
C GLU A 174 4.10 4.11 12.38
N ARG A 175 5.40 4.22 12.67
CA ARG A 175 6.03 5.50 13.05
C ARG A 175 6.19 6.42 11.85
N THR A 176 6.47 5.87 10.68
CA THR A 176 6.64 6.63 9.43
C THR A 176 5.31 7.25 9.00
N MET A 177 4.20 6.53 9.10
CA MET A 177 2.87 7.05 8.77
C MET A 177 2.45 8.19 9.69
N VAL A 178 2.77 8.13 10.99
CA VAL A 178 2.55 9.26 11.92
C VAL A 178 3.35 10.49 11.53
N LYS A 179 4.63 10.32 11.15
CA LYS A 179 5.46 11.44 10.66
C LYS A 179 4.91 12.04 9.37
N ILE A 180 4.45 11.21 8.44
CA ILE A 180 3.82 11.65 7.19
C ILE A 180 2.55 12.46 7.48
N ALA A 181 1.70 11.96 8.40
CA ALA A 181 0.47 12.65 8.79
C ALA A 181 0.75 14.03 9.41
N HIS A 182 1.69 14.12 10.36
CA HIS A 182 2.11 15.41 10.92
C HIS A 182 2.70 16.35 9.86
N ALA A 183 3.52 15.83 8.93
CA ALA A 183 4.08 16.64 7.86
C ALA A 183 2.98 17.27 7.00
N TYR A 184 2.04 16.46 6.49
CA TYR A 184 0.90 16.98 5.73
C TYR A 184 0.01 17.92 6.54
N GLU A 185 -0.23 17.63 7.82
CA GLU A 185 -1.02 18.50 8.69
C GLU A 185 -0.37 19.86 8.92
N SER A 186 0.97 19.91 8.96
CA SER A 186 1.73 21.15 9.05
C SER A 186 1.83 21.92 7.73
N GLY A 187 1.30 21.36 6.64
CA GLY A 187 1.36 21.94 5.30
C GLY A 187 2.70 21.72 4.59
N ALA A 188 3.47 20.70 5.00
CA ALA A 188 4.73 20.35 4.36
C ALA A 188 4.51 19.92 2.90
N THR A 189 5.46 20.29 2.05
CA THR A 189 5.55 19.88 0.66
C THR A 189 6.03 18.44 0.52
N LEU A 190 5.76 17.80 -0.62
CA LEU A 190 6.21 16.42 -0.88
C LEU A 190 7.74 16.27 -0.73
N ASP A 191 8.51 17.26 -1.18
CA ASP A 191 9.97 17.24 -1.06
C ASP A 191 10.46 17.27 0.38
N GLU A 192 9.71 17.89 1.31
CA GLU A 192 10.08 17.87 2.73
C GLU A 192 9.85 16.48 3.36
N LEU A 193 8.86 15.73 2.85
CA LEU A 193 8.58 14.35 3.31
C LEU A 193 9.70 13.38 2.92
N HIS A 194 10.53 13.70 1.92
CA HIS A 194 11.66 12.88 1.49
C HIS A 194 12.70 12.64 2.61
N SER A 195 12.76 13.55 3.59
CA SER A 195 13.62 13.41 4.78
C SER A 195 13.10 12.39 5.82
N ILE A 196 11.84 11.95 5.69
CA ILE A 196 11.23 10.98 6.61
C ILE A 196 11.86 9.61 6.37
N PRO A 197 12.34 8.92 7.43
CA PRO A 197 12.84 7.55 7.31
C PRO A 197 11.80 6.54 6.80
N GLN A 198 12.27 5.52 6.09
CA GLN A 198 11.45 4.42 5.55
C GLN A 198 10.40 4.86 4.52
N VAL A 199 10.75 5.87 3.74
CA VAL A 199 9.96 6.27 2.57
C VAL A 199 10.75 6.04 1.29
N ALA A 200 10.03 5.78 0.21
CA ALA A 200 10.59 5.80 -1.13
C ALA A 200 9.82 6.79 -2.00
N TYR A 201 10.54 7.49 -2.86
CA TYR A 201 10.03 8.58 -3.68
C TYR A 201 10.81 8.71 -4.97
N ARG A 202 10.22 9.41 -5.95
CA ARG A 202 10.91 9.83 -7.17
C ARG A 202 11.56 11.18 -6.94
N CYS A 203 12.81 11.33 -7.35
CA CYS A 203 13.50 12.61 -7.40
C CYS A 203 14.34 12.73 -8.67
N ASP A 204 14.78 13.95 -8.99
CA ASP A 204 15.79 14.16 -10.02
C ASP A 204 17.16 13.67 -9.53
N ALA A 205 18.03 13.27 -10.46
CA ALA A 205 19.35 12.70 -10.14
C ALA A 205 20.27 13.64 -9.33
N ASP A 206 20.10 14.95 -9.43
CA ASP A 206 20.85 15.95 -8.67
C ASP A 206 20.30 16.18 -7.25
N ALA A 207 19.08 15.72 -6.96
CA ALA A 207 18.47 15.76 -5.64
C ALA A 207 18.81 14.55 -4.76
N VAL A 208 19.60 13.61 -5.29
CA VAL A 208 20.01 12.39 -4.57
C VAL A 208 21.06 12.73 -3.51
N PRO A 209 20.90 12.27 -2.25
CA PRO A 209 21.85 12.53 -1.20
C PRO A 209 23.26 12.04 -1.56
N PRO A 210 24.32 12.83 -1.30
CA PRO A 210 25.69 12.45 -1.61
C PRO A 210 26.18 11.17 -0.94
N ASP A 211 25.56 10.76 0.17
CA ASP A 211 25.88 9.57 0.95
C ASP A 211 24.99 8.36 0.60
N ALA A 212 24.08 8.51 -0.36
CA ALA A 212 23.26 7.40 -0.85
C ALA A 212 24.12 6.32 -1.51
N VAL A 213 23.70 5.06 -1.30
CA VAL A 213 24.28 3.91 -2.00
C VAL A 213 23.61 3.82 -3.36
N MET A 214 24.39 4.18 -4.39
CA MET A 214 23.97 4.05 -5.77
C MET A 214 23.94 2.57 -6.19
N LEU A 215 22.76 2.12 -6.58
CA LEU A 215 22.54 0.82 -7.21
C LEU A 215 22.85 0.90 -8.72
N HIS A 216 23.04 -0.25 -9.36
CA HIS A 216 23.13 -0.33 -10.81
C HIS A 216 21.87 0.27 -11.45
N PRO A 217 22.00 1.13 -12.48
CA PRO A 217 20.87 1.67 -13.21
C PRO A 217 19.93 0.58 -13.73
N PHE A 218 18.64 0.88 -13.81
CA PHE A 218 17.64 -0.08 -14.25
C PHE A 218 17.95 -0.66 -15.65
N GLU A 219 18.42 0.17 -16.58
CA GLU A 219 18.73 -0.28 -17.95
C GLU A 219 19.92 -1.26 -17.99
N ASP A 220 20.85 -1.15 -17.04
CA ASP A 220 21.97 -2.08 -16.89
C ASP A 220 21.48 -3.42 -16.32
N CYS A 221 20.57 -3.37 -15.33
CA CYS A 221 19.90 -4.56 -14.82
C CYS A 221 19.11 -5.31 -15.90
N GLN A 222 18.48 -4.60 -16.85
CA GLN A 222 17.80 -5.22 -17.98
C GLN A 222 18.75 -5.99 -18.91
N ARG A 223 19.99 -5.52 -19.04
CA ARG A 223 21.01 -6.14 -19.91
C ARG A 223 21.82 -7.22 -19.20
N SER A 224 21.93 -7.15 -17.87
CA SER A 224 22.78 -8.00 -17.06
C SER A 224 22.07 -8.48 -15.80
N LYS A 225 21.75 -9.78 -15.77
CA LYS A 225 21.23 -10.47 -14.57
C LYS A 225 22.17 -10.34 -13.37
N ARG A 226 23.47 -10.13 -13.61
CA ARG A 226 24.46 -9.91 -12.57
C ARG A 226 24.27 -8.56 -11.87
N CYS A 227 23.99 -7.49 -12.63
CA CYS A 227 23.70 -6.17 -12.07
C CYS A 227 22.48 -6.23 -11.15
N GLU A 228 21.41 -6.91 -11.58
CA GLU A 228 20.22 -7.08 -10.75
C GLU A 228 20.50 -7.93 -9.50
N ALA A 229 21.26 -9.03 -9.62
CA ALA A 229 21.63 -9.84 -8.47
C ALA A 229 22.49 -9.07 -7.44
N GLU A 230 23.41 -8.24 -7.92
CA GLU A 230 24.22 -7.35 -7.07
C GLU A 230 23.35 -6.29 -6.40
N ASN A 231 22.41 -5.67 -7.11
CA ASN A 231 21.44 -4.74 -6.53
C ASN A 231 20.60 -5.40 -5.43
N PHE A 232 20.01 -6.57 -5.73
CA PHE A 232 19.23 -7.32 -4.76
C PHE A 232 20.04 -7.64 -3.50
N HIS A 233 21.30 -8.05 -3.66
CA HIS A 233 22.18 -8.30 -2.52
C HIS A 233 22.40 -7.05 -1.66
N VAL A 234 22.61 -5.88 -2.27
CA VAL A 234 22.76 -4.61 -1.55
C VAL A 234 21.45 -4.23 -0.84
N ILE A 235 20.31 -4.32 -1.54
CA ILE A 235 18.99 -4.00 -0.99
C ILE A 235 18.69 -4.86 0.25
N GLU A 236 18.88 -6.17 0.16
CA GLU A 236 18.65 -7.08 1.28
C GLU A 236 19.65 -6.84 2.42
N SER A 237 20.91 -6.55 2.10
CA SER A 237 21.93 -6.26 3.09
C SER A 237 21.60 -4.99 3.88
N GLU A 238 21.23 -3.90 3.22
CA GLU A 238 20.82 -2.66 3.89
C GLU A 238 19.50 -2.83 4.67
N SER A 239 18.54 -3.60 4.14
CA SER A 239 17.25 -3.85 4.81
C SER A 239 17.41 -4.56 6.17
N ASN A 240 18.48 -5.33 6.34
CA ASN A 240 18.79 -6.07 7.57
C ASN A 240 19.74 -5.31 8.53
N LYS A 241 20.19 -4.10 8.18
CA LYS A 241 21.02 -3.29 9.09
C LYS A 241 20.17 -2.56 10.11
N ILE A 242 20.79 -2.31 11.28
CA ILE A 242 20.27 -1.41 12.30
C ILE A 242 20.30 0.04 11.79
N ASP A 243 21.45 0.44 11.24
CA ASP A 243 21.63 1.74 10.59
C ASP A 243 21.66 1.55 9.09
N GLN A 244 20.54 1.87 8.45
CA GLN A 244 20.32 1.64 7.02
C GLN A 244 20.73 2.87 6.27
N ARG A 245 21.55 2.71 5.23
CA ARG A 245 21.85 3.83 4.33
C ARG A 245 20.71 4.01 3.34
N THR A 246 20.58 5.24 2.88
CA THR A 246 19.70 5.56 1.77
C THR A 246 20.16 4.80 0.52
N LEU A 247 19.24 4.16 -0.19
CA LEU A 247 19.50 3.55 -1.50
C LEU A 247 18.97 4.45 -2.60
N ALA A 248 19.68 4.54 -3.72
CA ALA A 248 19.20 5.23 -4.91
C ALA A 248 19.42 4.37 -6.14
N GLN A 249 18.44 4.32 -7.04
CA GLN A 249 18.55 3.64 -8.33
C GLN A 249 18.12 4.58 -9.45
N LEU A 250 18.96 4.70 -10.48
CA LEU A 250 18.69 5.50 -11.66
C LEU A 250 17.80 4.77 -12.66
N TYR A 251 16.82 5.49 -13.22
CA TYR A 251 15.94 5.04 -14.30
C TYR A 251 16.00 6.05 -15.46
N ASN A 252 16.60 5.65 -16.58
CA ASN A 252 16.66 6.46 -17.80
C ASN A 252 15.43 6.18 -18.68
N LEU A 253 14.26 6.55 -18.17
CA LEU A 253 13.00 6.31 -18.87
C LEU A 253 12.75 7.39 -19.93
N PRO A 254 12.18 7.05 -21.11
CA PRO A 254 11.94 8.00 -22.19
C PRO A 254 10.77 8.97 -21.94
N VAL A 255 10.44 9.29 -20.68
CA VAL A 255 9.36 10.21 -20.32
C VAL A 255 9.95 11.54 -19.87
N GLN A 256 9.85 12.56 -20.73
CA GLN A 256 10.11 13.99 -20.47
C GLN A 256 11.33 14.35 -19.60
N GLY A 257 12.54 14.13 -20.12
CA GLY A 257 13.62 15.13 -20.01
C GLY A 257 14.49 15.19 -18.75
N SER A 258 14.24 14.45 -17.68
CA SER A 258 15.20 14.23 -16.59
C SER A 258 15.15 12.78 -16.13
N GLY A 259 16.31 12.20 -15.79
CA GLY A 259 16.36 10.85 -15.23
C GLY A 259 15.68 10.85 -13.88
N PHE A 260 14.78 9.89 -13.65
CA PHE A 260 14.14 9.73 -12.35
C PHE A 260 14.97 8.78 -11.52
N GLU A 261 15.32 9.19 -10.31
CA GLU A 261 15.91 8.33 -9.31
C GLU A 261 14.87 7.97 -8.27
N ILE A 262 14.92 6.72 -7.82
CA ILE A 262 14.10 6.30 -6.69
C ILE A 262 14.98 6.13 -5.50
N GLN A 263 14.76 7.03 -4.56
CA GLN A 263 15.43 7.02 -3.29
C GLN A 263 14.62 6.22 -2.29
N VAL A 264 15.31 5.50 -1.43
CA VAL A 264 14.75 4.80 -0.28
C VAL A 264 15.47 5.35 0.93
N SER A 265 14.82 6.17 1.75
CA SER A 265 15.45 6.86 2.88
C SER A 265 15.87 5.89 4.00
N GLY A 266 17.12 6.03 4.45
CA GLY A 266 17.66 5.29 5.58
C GLY A 266 17.00 5.59 6.93
N ASN A 267 17.15 4.68 7.89
CA ASN A 267 16.58 4.81 9.24
C ASN A 267 17.41 5.73 10.14
N GLY A 268 16.90 6.92 10.48
CA GLY A 268 17.50 7.79 11.50
C GLY A 268 17.60 7.12 12.88
N SER A 269 18.62 7.50 13.67
CA SER A 269 19.22 6.83 14.85
C SER A 269 18.32 6.50 16.07
N GLN A 270 17.01 6.26 15.93
CA GLN A 270 16.13 5.92 17.05
C GLN A 270 15.05 4.88 16.71
N VAL A 271 15.39 3.63 16.42
CA VAL A 271 14.42 2.52 16.60
C VAL A 271 15.05 1.16 16.92
N THR A 272 14.31 0.43 17.75
CA THR A 272 14.28 -0.99 18.14
C THR A 272 14.73 -1.98 17.05
N PRO A 273 15.49 -3.04 17.41
CA PRO A 273 15.94 -4.07 16.48
C PRO A 273 14.77 -4.75 15.75
N GLN A 274 14.92 -4.98 14.44
CA GLN A 274 14.14 -6.02 13.77
C GLN A 274 14.59 -7.38 14.34
N HIS A 275 13.86 -7.90 15.33
CA HIS A 275 14.03 -9.28 15.72
C HIS A 275 13.65 -10.18 14.54
N PRO A 276 14.41 -11.26 14.26
CA PRO A 276 14.09 -12.18 13.18
C PRO A 276 12.66 -12.66 13.35
N ASN A 277 11.84 -12.39 12.35
CA ASN A 277 10.45 -12.79 12.33
C ASN A 277 10.40 -14.32 12.16
N LEU A 278 10.38 -15.06 13.28
CA LEU A 278 10.17 -16.52 13.33
C LEU A 278 8.71 -16.91 12.97
N SER A 279 7.92 -15.98 12.43
CA SER A 279 6.51 -16.15 12.06
C SER A 279 6.29 -16.91 10.73
N THR A 280 7.35 -17.26 9.99
CA THR A 280 7.23 -18.10 8.78
C THR A 280 6.76 -19.53 9.04
N TYR A 281 6.48 -19.90 10.30
CA TYR A 281 5.78 -21.12 10.66
C TYR A 281 4.59 -20.83 11.59
N GLN A 282 3.43 -20.52 11.00
CA GLN A 282 2.15 -20.74 11.66
C GLN A 282 1.35 -21.78 10.89
N PRO A 283 1.08 -22.97 11.46
CA PRO A 283 0.11 -23.87 10.87
C PRO A 283 -1.25 -23.16 10.84
N ILE A 284 -1.91 -23.18 9.68
CA ILE A 284 -3.24 -22.61 9.46
C ILE A 284 -4.20 -23.19 10.52
N ASN A 285 -4.50 -22.40 11.54
CA ASN A 285 -5.48 -22.78 12.55
C ASN A 285 -6.88 -22.60 11.93
N LYS A 286 -7.51 -23.70 11.51
CA LYS A 286 -8.85 -23.73 10.93
C LYS A 286 -9.98 -23.43 11.93
N GLN A 287 -9.67 -22.93 13.12
CA GLN A 287 -10.65 -22.56 14.14
C GLN A 287 -10.38 -21.15 14.68
N SER A 288 -10.82 -20.14 13.94
CA SER A 288 -11.06 -18.83 14.52
C SER A 288 -12.30 -18.22 13.88
N SER A 289 -13.46 -18.50 14.46
CA SER A 289 -14.65 -17.69 14.29
C SER A 289 -14.39 -16.33 14.93
N GLN A 290 -13.88 -15.38 14.14
CA GLN A 290 -13.67 -13.99 14.54
C GLN A 290 -14.76 -13.11 13.91
N PRO A 291 -15.19 -12.04 14.59
CA PRO A 291 -16.20 -11.14 14.04
C PRO A 291 -15.61 -10.37 12.86
N ILE A 292 -16.06 -10.72 11.64
CA ILE A 292 -15.88 -9.93 10.44
C ILE A 292 -16.91 -8.80 10.49
N ASN A 293 -16.53 -7.56 10.16
CA ASN A 293 -17.53 -6.51 9.97
C ASN A 293 -18.33 -6.81 8.69
N LEU A 294 -19.54 -7.36 8.87
CA LEU A 294 -20.45 -7.81 7.81
C LEU A 294 -21.39 -6.71 7.31
N SER A 295 -21.20 -5.44 7.69
CA SER A 295 -22.09 -4.34 7.30
C SER A 295 -22.16 -4.09 5.78
N THR A 296 -21.32 -4.75 4.98
CA THR A 296 -21.31 -4.73 3.53
C THR A 296 -22.29 -5.71 2.87
N TYR A 297 -23.00 -6.55 3.63
CA TYR A 297 -23.96 -7.50 3.04
C TYR A 297 -25.32 -6.81 2.75
N GLN A 298 -25.40 -6.07 1.63
CA GLN A 298 -26.69 -5.81 1.01
C GLN A 298 -26.97 -6.89 -0.05
N PRO A 299 -28.01 -7.73 0.12
CA PRO A 299 -28.41 -8.63 -0.95
C PRO A 299 -28.81 -7.80 -2.17
N ILE A 300 -28.28 -8.18 -3.33
CA ILE A 300 -28.76 -7.69 -4.62
C ILE A 300 -30.24 -8.08 -4.69
N ASN A 301 -31.13 -7.10 -4.53
CA ASN A 301 -32.55 -7.29 -4.81
C ASN A 301 -32.69 -7.57 -6.31
N ASN A 302 -32.78 -8.85 -6.68
CA ASN A 302 -33.30 -9.23 -7.98
C ASN A 302 -34.75 -8.71 -8.07
N PRO A 303 -35.13 -8.01 -9.15
CA PRO A 303 -36.52 -7.62 -9.32
C PRO A 303 -37.40 -8.88 -9.37
N THR A 304 -38.38 -8.92 -8.48
CA THR A 304 -39.48 -9.87 -8.50
C THR A 304 -40.16 -9.81 -9.86
N THR A 305 -40.00 -10.84 -10.68
CA THR A 305 -40.90 -11.10 -11.80
C THR A 305 -42.26 -11.51 -11.23
N SER A 306 -43.13 -10.51 -11.09
CA SER A 306 -44.57 -10.71 -11.07
C SER A 306 -45.08 -11.00 -12.48
N ASP A 307 -45.95 -12.00 -12.57
CA ASP A 307 -46.95 -12.27 -13.61
C ASP A 307 -46.47 -12.64 -15.01
N GLN A 308 -46.60 -13.93 -15.36
CA GLN A 308 -47.49 -14.38 -16.43
C GLN A 308 -48.05 -15.80 -16.14
N THR A 309 -49.37 -15.90 -16.28
CA THR A 309 -50.32 -17.05 -16.25
C THR A 309 -50.61 -17.74 -14.93
#